data_AF-A0A2G8DK25-F1
#
_entry.id   AF-A0A2G8DK25-F1
#
_cell.length_a   1.000
_cell.length_b   1.000
_cell.length_c   1.000
_cell.angle_alpha   90.00
_cell.angle_beta   90.00
_cell.angle_gamma   90.00
#
_symmetry.space_group_name_H-M   'P 1'
#
loop_
_entity.id
_entity.type
_entity.pdbx_description
1 polymer ?
#
loop_
_entity_poly.entity_id
_entity_poly.type
_entity_poly.pdbx_seq_one_letter_code
_entity_poly.pdbx_strand_id
1 'polypeptide(L)'
;MKRVAFMLLIAIAVVILLSGCPSVAKTRSLVGTWNLSVIKSESETFTAFMQITTHEKGNLSGYLGNHEGYGNYGTISGTTSKDNISFLYSSSQGGETIQFTGKFDSVGMTGSATVYINASYKSGPHDWTAQRTE
;
A
#
# COMPACT_ATOMS: atom_id res chain seq x y z
N MET A 1 -39.65 -36.08 -9.99
CA MET A 1 -39.13 -34.76 -10.43
C MET A 1 -39.00 -33.69 -9.33
N LYS A 2 -39.71 -33.76 -8.18
CA LYS A 2 -39.58 -32.77 -7.09
C LYS A 2 -38.27 -32.83 -6.27
N ARG A 3 -37.63 -34.01 -6.18
CA ARG A 3 -36.39 -34.20 -5.38
C ARG A 3 -35.12 -33.65 -6.05
N VAL A 4 -35.07 -33.64 -7.39
CA VAL A 4 -33.89 -33.19 -8.15
C VAL A 4 -33.77 -31.67 -8.13
N ALA A 5 -34.89 -30.95 -8.26
CA ALA A 5 -34.91 -29.49 -8.15
C ALA A 5 -34.49 -28.99 -6.76
N PHE A 6 -34.83 -29.73 -5.70
CA PHE A 6 -34.46 -29.37 -4.32
C PHE A 6 -32.95 -29.54 -4.06
N MET A 7 -32.33 -30.60 -4.59
CA MET A 7 -30.87 -30.78 -4.46
C MET A 7 -30.08 -29.72 -5.24
N LEU A 8 -30.57 -29.32 -6.42
CA LEU A 8 -29.92 -28.30 -7.23
C LEU A 8 -29.93 -26.92 -6.55
N LEU A 9 -31.04 -26.56 -5.90
CA LEU A 9 -31.16 -25.31 -5.13
C LEU A 9 -30.23 -25.27 -3.91
N ILE A 10 -30.07 -26.41 -3.22
CA ILE A 10 -29.14 -26.51 -2.08
C ILE A 10 -27.69 -26.39 -2.57
N ALA A 11 -27.35 -27.03 -3.70
CA ALA A 11 -26.00 -26.93 -4.27
C ALA A 11 -25.64 -25.48 -4.66
N ILE A 12 -26.57 -24.73 -5.26
CA ILE A 12 -26.35 -23.32 -5.64
C ILE A 12 -26.23 -22.43 -4.38
N ALA A 13 -27.08 -22.65 -3.37
CA ALA A 13 -27.00 -21.90 -2.12
C ALA A 13 -25.67 -22.16 -1.38
N VAL A 14 -25.19 -23.41 -1.39
CA VAL A 14 -23.90 -23.79 -0.80
C VAL A 14 -22.72 -23.19 -1.57
N VAL A 15 -22.78 -23.08 -2.90
CA VAL A 15 -21.75 -22.37 -3.69
C VAL A 15 -21.74 -20.87 -3.41
N ILE A 16 -22.90 -20.23 -3.21
CA ILE A 16 -22.98 -18.80 -2.84
C ILE A 16 -22.46 -18.56 -1.40
N LEU A 17 -22.72 -19.51 -0.49
CA LEU A 17 -22.19 -19.51 0.89
C LEU A 17 -20.69 -19.85 0.96
N LEU A 18 -20.16 -20.68 0.04
CA LEU A 18 -18.74 -21.05 -0.07
C LEU A 18 -17.90 -20.06 -0.90
N SER A 19 -18.54 -19.30 -1.81
CA SER A 19 -18.00 -18.01 -2.28
C SER A 19 -18.17 -16.92 -1.23
N GLY A 20 -18.53 -17.32 0.00
CA GLY A 20 -18.54 -16.51 1.20
C GLY A 20 -17.45 -15.47 1.12
N CYS A 21 -17.92 -14.22 1.06
CA CYS A 21 -17.19 -12.97 1.15
C CYS A 21 -15.73 -13.24 1.49
N PRO A 22 -14.75 -13.05 0.56
CA PRO A 22 -13.36 -13.37 0.84
C PRO A 22 -13.07 -12.74 2.18
N SER A 23 -12.81 -13.61 3.18
CA SER A 23 -12.63 -13.21 4.55
C SER A 23 -11.67 -12.04 4.50
N VAL A 24 -12.21 -10.83 4.67
CA VAL A 24 -11.42 -9.62 4.74
C VAL A 24 -10.78 -9.79 6.09
N ALA A 25 -9.67 -10.53 6.13
CA ALA A 25 -8.72 -10.48 7.20
C ALA A 25 -8.66 -9.00 7.53
N LYS A 26 -9.07 -8.62 8.74
CA LYS A 26 -9.15 -7.22 9.15
C LYS A 26 -7.72 -6.68 9.08
N THR A 27 -7.33 -6.24 7.89
CA THR A 27 -6.11 -5.53 7.64
C THR A 27 -6.27 -4.27 8.45
N ARG A 28 -5.55 -4.17 9.56
CA ARG A 28 -5.60 -3.00 10.44
C ARG A 28 -5.40 -1.79 9.53
N SER A 29 -6.25 -0.77 9.68
CA SER A 29 -6.21 0.39 8.80
C SER A 29 -4.80 1.00 8.82
N LEU A 30 -4.22 1.21 7.64
CA LEU A 30 -2.93 1.89 7.50
C LEU A 30 -3.08 3.41 7.54
N VAL A 31 -4.30 3.93 7.64
CA VAL A 31 -4.56 5.36 7.84
C VAL A 31 -3.80 5.85 9.06
N GLY A 32 -3.08 6.95 8.88
CA GLY A 32 -2.22 7.54 9.89
C GLY A 32 -0.89 8.01 9.31
N THR A 33 -0.03 8.44 10.21
CA THR A 33 1.24 9.06 9.90
C THR A 33 2.38 8.05 10.10
N TRP A 34 3.34 8.09 9.20
CA TRP A 34 4.45 7.14 9.13
C TRP A 34 5.76 7.86 8.81
N ASN A 35 6.83 7.52 9.53
CA ASN A 35 8.17 7.97 9.24
C ASN A 35 8.80 7.06 8.18
N LEU A 36 8.83 7.53 6.93
CA LEU A 36 9.42 6.83 5.80
C LEU A 36 10.92 7.10 5.73
N SER A 37 11.70 6.04 5.49
CA SER A 37 13.13 6.10 5.22
C SER A 37 13.46 5.22 4.02
N VAL A 38 14.21 5.74 3.05
CA VAL A 38 14.70 5.03 1.86
C VAL A 38 16.22 5.13 1.82
N ILE A 39 16.88 3.99 1.92
CA ILE A 39 18.33 3.86 1.97
C ILE A 39 18.83 3.71 0.53
N LYS A 40 19.40 4.77 -0.03
CA LYS A 40 19.91 4.77 -1.42
C LYS A 40 21.35 4.28 -1.51
N SER A 41 22.14 4.50 -0.46
CA SER A 41 23.51 4.03 -0.28
C SER A 41 23.91 4.12 1.19
N GLU A 42 25.11 3.66 1.57
CA GLU A 42 25.63 3.77 2.95
C GLU A 42 25.68 5.21 3.48
N SER A 43 25.74 6.22 2.59
CA SER A 43 25.86 7.64 2.93
C SER A 43 24.64 8.49 2.57
N GLU A 44 23.63 7.93 1.89
CA GLU A 44 22.46 8.67 1.43
C GLU A 44 21.17 7.97 1.83
N THR A 45 20.44 8.62 2.75
CA THR A 45 19.09 8.21 3.18
C THR A 45 18.12 9.34 2.90
N PHE A 46 17.06 9.04 2.17
CA PHE A 46 15.92 9.94 2.01
C PHE A 46 14.89 9.65 3.11
N THR A 47 14.48 10.68 3.84
CA THR A 47 13.45 10.56 4.88
C THR A 47 12.27 11.47 4.59
N ALA A 48 11.06 11.01 4.83
CA ALA A 48 9.84 11.81 4.67
C ALA A 48 8.76 11.40 5.67
N PHE A 49 7.85 12.34 5.96
CA PHE A 49 6.58 12.01 6.60
C PHE A 49 5.62 11.49 5.53
N MET A 50 5.15 10.27 5.72
CA MET A 50 4.13 9.65 4.88
C MET A 50 2.79 9.68 5.63
N GLN A 51 1.84 10.43 5.10
CA GLN A 51 0.47 10.42 5.59
C GLN A 51 -0.39 9.55 4.69
N ILE A 52 -0.91 8.44 5.22
CA ILE A 52 -1.96 7.67 4.56
C ILE A 52 -3.30 8.21 5.02
N THR A 53 -4.08 8.77 4.09
CA THR A 53 -5.39 9.39 4.38
C THR A 53 -6.55 8.46 4.08
N THR A 54 -6.36 7.49 3.18
CA THR A 54 -7.37 6.48 2.86
C THR A 54 -6.73 5.10 2.79
N HIS A 55 -7.37 4.11 3.41
CA HIS A 55 -7.03 2.70 3.26
C HIS A 55 -8.31 1.86 3.35
N GLU A 56 -8.91 1.57 2.20
CA GLU A 56 -10.19 0.88 2.11
C GLU A 56 -10.20 -0.15 0.99
N LYS A 57 -10.69 -1.35 1.30
CA LYS A 57 -10.83 -2.46 0.33
C LYS A 57 -9.55 -2.75 -0.45
N GLY A 58 -8.40 -2.66 0.22
CA GLY A 58 -7.10 -2.91 -0.39
C GLY A 58 -6.55 -1.78 -1.26
N ASN A 59 -7.19 -0.60 -1.29
CA ASN A 59 -6.64 0.58 -1.94
C ASN A 59 -6.15 1.56 -0.88
N LEU A 60 -5.03 2.24 -1.14
CA LEU A 60 -4.53 3.31 -0.29
C LEU A 60 -4.20 4.57 -1.08
N SER A 61 -4.31 5.70 -0.42
CA SER A 61 -3.85 7.00 -0.93
C SER A 61 -3.40 7.90 0.20
N GLY A 62 -2.61 8.92 -0.17
CA GLY A 62 -1.97 9.79 0.80
C GLY A 62 -1.00 10.77 0.16
N TYR A 63 -0.03 11.22 0.94
CA TYR A 63 1.03 12.11 0.49
C TYR A 63 2.34 11.88 1.24
N LEU A 64 3.44 12.34 0.64
CA LEU A 64 4.74 12.49 1.32
C LEU A 64 5.01 13.97 1.57
N GLY A 65 5.60 14.32 2.72
CA GLY A 65 5.93 15.71 3.07
C GLY A 65 7.08 15.85 4.06
N ASN A 66 7.47 17.11 4.31
CA ASN A 66 8.50 17.47 5.30
C ASN A 66 8.02 17.31 6.75
N HIS A 67 6.72 17.43 6.99
CA HIS A 67 6.10 17.36 8.31
C HIS A 67 4.64 16.95 8.22
N GLU A 68 4.03 16.59 9.34
CA GLU A 68 2.60 16.28 9.40
C GLU A 68 1.74 17.51 9.08
N GLY A 69 0.73 17.35 8.23
CA GLY A 69 -0.29 18.37 7.97
C GLY A 69 0.09 19.52 7.02
N TYR A 70 1.37 19.76 6.71
CA TYR A 70 1.75 20.69 5.64
C TYR A 70 3.03 20.30 4.88
N GLY A 71 3.23 20.91 3.71
CA GLY A 71 4.47 20.77 2.94
C GLY A 71 4.55 19.45 2.16
N ASN A 72 3.52 19.15 1.35
CA ASN A 72 3.44 17.93 0.54
C ASN A 72 4.39 18.01 -0.68
N TYR A 73 5.32 17.07 -0.78
CA TYR A 73 6.18 16.89 -1.96
C TYR A 73 5.45 16.25 -3.14
N GLY A 74 4.32 15.59 -2.89
CA GLY A 74 3.61 14.81 -3.87
C GLY A 74 2.62 13.84 -3.24
N THR A 75 1.95 13.05 -4.07
CA THR A 75 0.90 12.12 -3.65
C THR A 75 1.42 10.69 -3.66
N ILE A 76 0.81 9.84 -2.83
CA ILE A 76 0.95 8.39 -2.94
C ILE A 76 -0.38 7.74 -3.31
N SER A 77 -0.33 6.71 -4.14
CA SER A 77 -1.47 5.85 -4.46
C SER A 77 -1.01 4.41 -4.60
N GLY A 78 -1.81 3.47 -4.11
CA GLY A 78 -1.38 2.08 -4.07
C GLY A 78 -2.43 1.10 -3.64
N THR A 79 -1.97 -0.12 -3.42
CA THR A 79 -2.80 -1.26 -3.04
C THR A 79 -2.15 -2.10 -1.95
N THR A 80 -2.99 -2.81 -1.20
CA THR A 80 -2.60 -3.83 -0.23
C THR A 80 -3.32 -5.15 -0.53
N SER A 81 -2.64 -6.26 -0.26
CA SER A 81 -3.23 -7.60 -0.32
C SER A 81 -2.57 -8.51 0.70
N LYS A 82 -3.36 -8.99 1.67
CA LYS A 82 -2.87 -9.65 2.89
C LYS A 82 -1.83 -8.73 3.57
N ASP A 83 -0.61 -9.20 3.72
CA ASP A 83 0.50 -8.48 4.36
C ASP A 83 1.40 -7.77 3.34
N ASN A 84 1.00 -7.70 2.06
CA ASN A 84 1.78 -7.07 1.00
C ASN A 84 1.25 -5.69 0.66
N ILE A 85 2.15 -4.76 0.37
CA ILE A 85 1.85 -3.39 -0.02
C ILE A 85 2.63 -3.01 -1.28
N SER A 86 1.97 -2.28 -2.17
CA SER A 86 2.59 -1.67 -3.34
C SER A 86 2.00 -0.28 -3.55
N PHE A 87 2.82 0.76 -3.64
CA PHE A 87 2.35 2.11 -3.90
C PHE A 87 3.36 2.91 -4.73
N LEU A 88 2.83 3.91 -5.42
CA LEU A 88 3.59 4.87 -6.21
C LEU A 88 3.56 6.21 -5.50
N TYR A 89 4.72 6.82 -5.32
CA TYR A 89 4.84 8.25 -5.08
C TYR A 89 4.99 8.98 -6.41
N SER A 90 4.29 10.10 -6.55
CA SER A 90 4.39 11.03 -7.68
C SER A 90 4.64 12.44 -7.16
N SER A 91 5.79 13.03 -7.52
CA SER A 91 6.13 14.38 -7.13
C SER A 91 5.19 15.42 -7.75
N SER A 92 4.90 16.49 -7.00
CA SER A 92 4.08 17.61 -7.46
C SER A 92 4.87 18.64 -8.26
N GLN A 93 6.21 18.65 -8.15
CA GLN A 93 7.08 19.66 -8.75
C GLN A 93 8.15 19.10 -9.70
N GLY A 94 8.46 17.80 -9.62
CA GLY A 94 9.43 17.15 -10.49
C GLY A 94 8.82 15.94 -11.17
N GLY A 95 9.31 15.56 -12.35
CA GLY A 95 8.93 14.29 -13.00
C GLY A 95 9.48 13.05 -12.30
N GLU A 96 9.70 13.12 -10.99
CA GLU A 96 10.15 12.01 -10.16
C GLU A 96 8.96 11.17 -9.71
N THR A 97 9.09 9.86 -9.89
CA THR A 97 8.20 8.87 -9.29
C THR A 97 9.02 7.83 -8.53
N ILE A 98 8.46 7.31 -7.46
CA ILE A 98 9.11 6.23 -6.70
C ILE A 98 8.11 5.11 -6.53
N GLN A 99 8.45 3.93 -7.04
CA GLN A 99 7.65 2.73 -6.89
C GLN A 99 8.12 1.97 -5.66
N PHE A 100 7.22 1.78 -4.70
CA PHE A 100 7.45 1.03 -3.47
C PHE A 100 6.73 -0.31 -3.54
N THR A 101 7.42 -1.37 -3.13
CA THR A 101 6.86 -2.70 -2.93
C THR A 101 7.38 -3.24 -1.61
N GLY A 102 6.56 -3.99 -0.89
CA GLY A 102 6.99 -4.49 0.40
C GLY A 102 5.94 -5.27 1.16
N LYS A 103 6.22 -5.43 2.44
CA LYS A 103 5.33 -6.02 3.44
C LYS A 103 5.01 -5.01 4.52
N PHE A 104 3.89 -5.21 5.20
CA PHE A 104 3.52 -4.39 6.34
C PHE A 104 2.91 -5.26 7.43
N ASP A 105 3.01 -4.76 8.65
CA ASP A 105 2.28 -5.25 9.80
C ASP A 105 1.59 -4.07 10.50
N SER A 106 1.23 -4.26 11.77
CA SER A 106 0.49 -3.28 12.54
C SER A 106 1.29 -2.06 13.03
N VAL A 107 2.61 -2.10 12.96
CA VAL A 107 3.53 -1.07 13.49
C VAL A 107 4.54 -0.58 12.45
N GLY A 108 4.84 -1.39 11.43
CA GLY A 108 5.86 -1.06 10.45
C GLY A 108 5.60 -1.58 9.04
N MET A 109 6.35 -1.02 8.10
CA MET A 109 6.42 -1.43 6.71
C MET A 109 7.88 -1.56 6.29
N THR A 110 8.19 -2.52 5.43
CA THR A 110 9.53 -2.72 4.88
C THR A 110 9.46 -3.23 3.45
N GLY A 111 10.47 -2.93 2.63
CA GLY A 111 10.59 -3.53 1.31
C GLY A 111 11.60 -2.85 0.42
N SER A 112 11.33 -2.87 -0.89
CA SER A 112 12.19 -2.28 -1.91
C SER A 112 11.50 -1.16 -2.68
N ALA A 113 12.25 -0.12 -2.99
CA ALA A 113 11.84 1.07 -3.71
C ALA A 113 12.67 1.23 -5.00
N THR A 114 12.05 1.69 -6.08
CA THR A 114 12.74 2.06 -7.32
C THR A 114 12.36 3.47 -7.72
N VAL A 115 13.36 4.32 -7.90
CA VAL A 115 13.20 5.73 -8.27
C VAL A 115 13.28 5.86 -9.79
N TYR A 116 12.38 6.66 -10.36
CA TYR A 116 12.38 7.05 -11.76
C TYR A 116 12.34 8.58 -11.88
N ILE A 117 13.15 9.16 -12.75
CA ILE A 117 13.13 10.61 -13.02
C ILE A 117 12.93 10.84 -14.52
N ASN A 118 11.91 11.61 -14.87
CA ASN A 118 11.55 11.97 -16.24
C ASN A 118 11.46 10.77 -17.20
N ALA A 119 11.09 9.59 -16.68
CA ALA A 119 11.04 8.29 -17.36
C ALA A 119 12.36 7.77 -17.98
N SER A 120 13.47 8.52 -17.91
CA SER A 120 14.75 8.15 -18.52
C SER A 120 15.78 7.64 -17.52
N TYR A 121 15.73 8.11 -16.28
CA TYR A 121 16.62 7.69 -15.21
C TYR A 121 15.92 6.67 -14.30
N LYS A 122 16.64 5.63 -13.89
CA LYS A 122 16.19 4.59 -12.97
C LYS A 122 17.26 4.32 -11.92
N SER A 123 16.88 4.26 -10.65
CA SER A 123 17.78 3.95 -9.53
C SER A 123 17.10 3.01 -8.53
N GLY A 124 17.83 2.00 -8.05
CA GLY A 124 17.34 0.96 -7.13
C GLY A 124 17.51 -0.46 -7.68
N PRO A 125 17.01 -1.50 -6.98
CA PRO A 125 16.16 -1.40 -5.78
C PRO A 125 16.91 -0.85 -4.57
N HIS A 126 16.21 0.00 -3.80
CA HIS A 126 16.65 0.60 -2.54
C HIS A 126 15.83 0.04 -1.40
N ASP A 127 16.45 -0.26 -0.26
CA ASP A 127 15.69 -0.69 0.91
C ASP A 127 14.91 0.48 1.50
N TRP A 128 13.69 0.23 1.94
CA TRP A 128 12.90 1.23 2.64
C TRP A 128 12.19 0.64 3.84
N THR A 129 11.93 1.52 4.81
CA THR A 129 11.14 1.22 6.00
C THR A 129 10.17 2.37 6.27
N ALA A 130 8.99 2.08 6.79
CA ALA A 130 8.12 3.10 7.37
C ALA A 130 7.65 2.66 8.76
N GLN A 131 7.83 3.52 9.76
CA GLN A 131 7.39 3.26 11.14
C GLN A 131 6.23 4.16 11.49
N ARG A 132 5.20 3.61 12.14
CA ARG A 132 4.04 4.40 12.53
C ARG A 132 4.42 5.40 13.63
N THR A 133 3.96 6.63 13.51
CA THR A 133 4.00 7.63 14.59
C THR A 133 2.68 7.56 15.37
N GLU A 134 2.78 7.37 16.69
CA GLU A 134 1.64 7.39 17.63
C GLU A 134 1.29 8.81 18.06
#